data_AF-A0A915JIU2-F1
#
_entry.id   AF-A0A915JIU2-F1
#
_cell.length_a   1.000
_cell.length_b   1.000
_cell.length_c   1.000
_cell.angle_alpha   90.00
_cell.angle_beta   90.00
_cell.angle_gamma   90.00
#
_symmetry.space_group_name_H-M   'P 1'
#
loop_
_entity.id
_entity.type
_entity.pdbx_description
1 polymer ?
#
loop_
_entity_poly.entity_id
_entity_poly.type
_entity_poly.pdbx_seq_one_letter_code
_entity_poly.pdbx_strand_id
1 'polypeptide(L)' 'MEELTEVITSAEFHPICCNLFAYTSSKGTIRLCDMRQRALCDQYSK' A
#
# COMPACT_ATOMS: atom_id res chain seq x y z
N MET A 1 -15.55 -20.42 5.40
CA MET A 1 -14.86 -19.19 5.81
C MET A 1 -14.47 -18.52 4.51
N GLU A 2 -15.20 -17.49 4.08
CA GLU A 2 -14.84 -16.74 2.88
C GLU A 2 -13.38 -16.29 2.99
N GLU A 3 -12.62 -16.56 1.95
CA GLU A 3 -11.24 -16.13 1.81
C GLU A 3 -11.24 -14.61 1.88
N LEU A 4 -10.85 -14.04 3.02
CA LEU A 4 -10.82 -12.60 3.20
C LEU A 4 -9.96 -12.00 2.09
N THR A 5 -10.59 -11.24 1.20
CA THR A 5 -9.89 -10.36 0.28
C THR A 5 -8.89 -9.53 1.07
N GLU A 6 -7.65 -9.43 0.58
CA GLU A 6 -6.57 -8.70 1.26
C GLU A 6 -7.03 -7.29 1.66
N VAL A 7 -6.95 -6.94 2.95
CA VAL A 7 -7.36 -5.62 3.45
C VAL A 7 -6.15 -4.82 3.93
N ILE A 8 -6.19 -3.52 3.73
CA ILE A 8 -5.18 -2.60 4.28
C ILE A 8 -5.45 -2.41 5.77
N THR A 9 -4.43 -2.61 6.60
CA THR A 9 -4.52 -2.48 8.07
C THR A 9 -3.92 -1.18 8.58
N SER A 10 -2.93 -0.60 7.89
CA SER A 10 -2.36 0.71 8.20
C SER A 10 -1.78 1.34 6.93
N ALA A 11 -1.70 2.68 6.90
CA ALA A 11 -1.06 3.42 5.82
C ALA A 11 -0.46 4.73 6.37
N GLU A 12 0.79 5.02 6.01
CA GLU A 12 1.51 6.21 6.45
C GLU A 12 2.33 6.83 5.32
N PHE A 13 2.42 8.16 5.34
CA PHE A 13 3.28 8.93 4.45
C PHE A 13 4.70 9.04 4.99
N HIS A 14 5.67 9.13 4.08
CA HIS A 14 7.04 9.43 4.46
C HIS A 14 7.13 10.85 5.04
N PRO A 15 7.83 11.07 6.17
CA PRO A 15 7.83 12.34 6.90
C PRO A 15 8.40 13.52 6.10
N ILE A 16 9.20 13.24 5.05
CA ILE A 16 9.88 14.26 4.23
C ILE A 16 9.42 14.21 2.78
N CYS A 17 9.02 13.05 2.28
CA CYS A 17 8.82 12.82 0.85
C CYS A 17 7.33 12.63 0.57
N CYS A 18 6.64 13.70 0.20
CA CYS A 18 5.17 13.69 0.01
C CYS A 18 4.67 12.71 -1.07
N ASN A 19 5.55 12.26 -1.97
CA ASN A 19 5.22 11.29 -3.01
C ASN A 19 5.33 9.83 -2.54
N LEU A 20 5.97 9.58 -1.39
CA LEU A 20 6.18 8.24 -0.85
C LEU A 20 5.21 7.96 0.29
N PHE A 21 4.55 6.81 0.21
CA PHE A 21 3.77 6.27 1.31
C PHE A 21 3.94 4.76 1.36
N ALA A 22 3.71 4.18 2.54
CA ALA A 22 3.69 2.74 2.72
C ALA A 22 2.37 2.31 3.34
N TYR A 23 1.94 1.09 3.03
CA TYR A 23 0.78 0.47 3.67
C TYR A 23 1.06 -0.97 4.07
N THR A 24 0.40 -1.40 5.13
CA THR A 24 0.42 -2.77 5.64
C THR A 24 -0.87 -3.49 5.27
N SER A 25 -0.75 -4.79 5.03
CA SER A 25 -1.84 -5.66 4.61
C SER A 25 -2.16 -6.70 5.69
N SER A 26 -3.40 -7.18 5.73
CA SER A 26 -3.83 -8.29 6.59
C SER A 26 -3.06 -9.59 6.34
N LYS A 27 -2.37 -9.72 5.21
CA LYS A 27 -1.45 -10.83 4.90
C LYS A 27 -0.04 -10.65 5.48
N GLY A 28 0.19 -9.60 6.27
CA GLY A 28 1.51 -9.32 6.87
C GLY A 28 2.54 -8.77 5.88
N THR A 29 2.10 -8.24 4.73
CA THR A 29 2.99 -7.61 3.75
C THR A 29 3.03 -6.09 3.95
N ILE A 30 4.18 -5.49 3.65
CA ILE A 30 4.39 -4.04 3.60
C ILE A 30 4.66 -3.67 2.15
N ARG A 31 4.00 -2.63 1.67
CA ARG A 31 4.14 -2.16 0.29
C ARG A 31 4.48 -0.67 0.29
N LEU A 32 5.58 -0.32 -0.37
CA LEU A 32 6.02 1.06 -0.58
C LEU A 32 5.53 1.54 -1.97
N CYS A 33 4.92 2.71 -2.01
CA CYS A 33 4.33 3.28 -3.20
C CYS A 33 4.91 4.67 -3.48
N ASP A 34 5.23 4.94 -4.75
CA ASP A 34 5.69 6.24 -5.24
C ASP A 34 4.70 6.82 -6.26
N MET A 35 4.00 7.89 -5.87
CA MET A 35 2.99 8.55 -6.70
C MET A 35 3.59 9.29 -7.91
N ARG A 36 4.91 9.47 -7.98
CA ARG A 36 5.57 10.06 -9.17
C ARG A 36 5.80 9.04 -10.28
N GLN A 37 5.97 7.76 -9.92
CA GLN A 37 6.20 6.72 -10.92
C GLN A 37 4.93 6.42 -11.72
N ARG A 38 3.76 6.42 -11.06
CA ARG A 38 2.46 6.12 -11.67
C ARG A 38 1.35 6.88 -10.96
N ALA A 39 0.34 7.31 -11.73
CA ALA A 39 -0.88 7.91 -11.18
C ALA A 39 -1.70 6.91 -10.33
N LEU A 40 -1.62 5.61 -10.65
CA LEU A 40 -2.24 4.52 -9.90
C LEU A 40 -1.15 3.58 -9.37
N CYS A 41 -1.11 3.40 -8.06
CA CYS A 41 -0.19 2.48 -7.36
C CYS A 41 -0.80 1.07 -7.23
N ASP A 42 -1.26 0.51 -8.34
CA ASP A 42 -2.11 -0.71 -8.40
C ASP A 42 -1.35 -2.02 -8.67
N GLN A 43 -0.02 -1.99 -8.66
CA GLN A 43 0.82 -3.14 -9.07
C GLN A 43 0.54 -4.41 -8.25
N TYR A 44 -0.05 -4.26 -7.07
CA TYR A 44 -0.30 -5.34 -6.13
C TYR A 44 -1.77 -5.48 -5.72
N SER A 45 -2.71 -4.93 -6.49
CA SER A 45 -4.14 -4.88 -6.14
C SER A 45 -4.93 -6.15 -6.54
N LYS A 46 -4.35 -7.35 -6.43
CA LYS A 46 -5.02 -8.61 -6.81
C LYS A 46 -5.15 -9.58 -5.65
#